data_AF-A0A0W0XRM1-F1
#
_entry.id   AF-A0A0W0XRM1-F1
#
_cell.length_a   1.000
_cell.length_b   1.000
_cell.length_c   1.000
_cell.angle_alpha   90.00
_cell.angle_beta   90.00
_cell.angle_gamma   90.00
#
_symmetry.space_group_name_H-M   'P 1'
#
loop_
_entity.id
_entity.type
_entity.pdbx_description
1 polymer ?
#
loop_
_entity_poly.entity_id
_entity_poly.type
_entity_poly.pdbx_seq_one_letter_code
_entity_poly.pdbx_strand_id
1 'polypeptide(L)'
;MYHNLGLNYDRSIDDVVAELEGIDPEEVKQLSIDSLDSSLFSYEDLLTISQKAPGFIEGLDISNLNPNKFDLQKLGEFFSQLPEQFLKIGINIRGLKLQPIDKVCGLITSLASTAIHHLELSDNATDEMNIDGINEESFFDRSPEEIIKMARSLPPHIHSLALVKANIHSGNYRNLILFLQNLPETVTSLDLSENSFDNLNFGQILRILASIPKQVTSLKLCNNNLGRFSRVMALLCDVLPKNLIKLDLSFNDFAGAFINLKPLEQLCKLKLAGNNYEALHYRALRLRFQGLPARATQVMFCFSHPENQRSSYINPANFSFADWNQSSMKQFFDVQRLFPQPASSGRFNFFPLEGSDSQPSDEVNETDNTVSLAKDGTSPRRPF
;
A
#
# COMPACT_ATOMS: atom_id res chain seq x y z
N MET A 1 11.33 8.63 -8.68
CA MET A 1 11.59 8.67 -7.23
C MET A 1 11.17 10.04 -6.69
N TYR A 2 11.14 10.22 -5.38
CA TYR A 2 10.92 11.51 -4.74
C TYR A 2 12.28 12.21 -4.60
N HIS A 3 12.32 13.53 -4.78
CA HIS A 3 13.45 14.36 -4.33
C HIS A 3 13.00 15.13 -3.10
N ASN A 4 13.65 14.89 -1.98
CA ASN A 4 13.31 15.54 -0.72
C ASN A 4 14.17 16.80 -0.57
N LEU A 5 13.53 17.96 -0.67
CA LEU A 5 14.15 19.22 -0.30
C LEU A 5 14.09 19.35 1.21
N GLY A 6 15.20 18.99 1.86
CA GLY A 6 15.42 19.28 3.27
C GLY A 6 15.71 20.77 3.47
N LEU A 7 14.78 21.46 4.14
CA LEU A 7 14.92 22.87 4.47
C LEU A 7 15.40 23.02 5.91
N ASN A 8 16.70 22.83 6.10
CA ASN A 8 17.36 23.08 7.39
C ASN A 8 17.58 24.59 7.59
N TYR A 9 17.70 25.01 8.86
CA TYR A 9 17.89 26.41 9.29
C TYR A 9 18.99 27.18 8.54
N ASP A 10 19.96 26.49 7.93
CA ASP A 10 21.13 27.10 7.29
C ASP A 10 21.01 27.27 5.75
N ARG A 11 19.88 26.88 5.14
CA ARG A 11 19.70 26.99 3.67
C ARG A 11 18.88 28.21 3.30
N SER A 12 19.41 29.03 2.39
CA SER A 12 18.65 30.11 1.77
C SER A 12 17.71 29.56 0.69
N ILE A 13 16.69 30.34 0.32
CA ILE A 13 15.79 29.99 -0.79
C ILE A 13 16.57 29.84 -2.11
N ASP A 14 17.61 30.66 -2.31
CA ASP A 14 18.46 30.61 -3.50
C ASP A 14 19.24 29.29 -3.59
N ASP A 15 19.70 28.74 -2.46
CA ASP A 15 20.35 27.42 -2.42
C ASP A 15 19.39 26.30 -2.83
N VAL A 16 18.13 26.41 -2.41
CA VAL A 16 17.08 25.45 -2.76
C VAL A 16 16.76 25.53 -4.25
N VAL A 17 16.65 26.74 -4.81
CA VAL A 17 16.43 26.93 -6.24
C VAL A 17 17.61 26.40 -7.06
N ALA A 18 18.85 26.64 -6.64
CA ALA A 18 20.02 26.09 -7.30
C ALA A 18 20.04 24.56 -7.30
N GLU A 19 19.55 23.92 -6.22
CA GLU A 19 19.40 22.47 -6.16
C GLU A 19 18.35 21.94 -7.14
N LEU A 20 17.23 22.66 -7.32
CA LEU A 20 16.19 22.30 -8.29
C LEU A 20 16.72 22.25 -9.73
N GLU A 21 17.65 23.15 -10.09
CA GLU A 21 18.27 23.19 -11.43
C GLU A 21 19.15 21.96 -11.70
N GLY A 22 19.67 21.31 -10.66
CA GLY A 22 20.53 20.14 -10.74
C GLY A 22 19.78 18.79 -10.76
N ILE A 23 18.46 18.79 -10.68
CA ILE A 23 17.67 17.55 -10.60
C ILE A 23 17.68 16.81 -11.95
N ASP A 24 17.98 15.50 -11.91
CA ASP A 24 17.94 14.64 -13.08
C ASP A 24 16.47 14.31 -13.48
N PRO A 25 16.04 14.62 -14.73
CA PRO A 25 14.71 14.29 -15.23
C PRO A 25 14.39 12.80 -15.28
N GLU A 26 15.39 11.91 -15.36
CA GLU A 26 15.17 10.46 -15.40
C GLU A 26 14.90 9.87 -14.01
N GLU A 27 15.40 10.52 -12.95
CA GLU A 27 15.34 9.98 -11.59
C GLU A 27 14.14 10.51 -10.78
N VAL A 28 13.81 11.80 -10.94
CA VAL A 28 12.90 12.52 -10.06
C VAL A 28 11.68 13.03 -10.82
N LYS A 29 10.48 12.72 -10.29
CA LYS A 29 9.20 13.22 -10.83
C LYS A 29 8.31 13.91 -9.79
N GLN A 30 8.69 13.82 -8.52
CA GLN A 30 7.94 14.37 -7.41
C GLN A 30 8.90 15.09 -6.49
N LEU A 31 8.56 16.31 -6.13
CA LEU A 31 9.26 17.15 -5.16
C LEU A 31 8.58 16.97 -3.81
N SER A 32 9.35 16.65 -2.76
CA SER A 32 8.86 16.71 -1.38
C SER A 32 9.50 17.90 -0.68
N ILE A 33 8.68 18.72 -0.04
CA ILE A 33 9.15 19.83 0.78
C ILE A 33 9.06 19.39 2.23
N ASP A 34 10.22 19.10 2.82
CA ASP A 34 10.34 18.57 4.17
C ASP A 34 10.84 19.69 5.07
N SER A 35 9.96 20.20 5.94
CA SER A 35 10.34 21.10 7.02
C SER A 35 9.56 20.78 8.30
N LEU A 36 10.30 20.44 9.35
CA LEU A 36 9.75 20.22 10.70
C LEU A 36 9.23 21.52 11.33
N ASP A 37 9.68 22.68 10.83
CA ASP A 37 9.28 23.98 11.33
C ASP A 37 8.79 24.90 10.22
N SER A 38 7.47 24.91 10.01
CA SER A 38 6.83 25.85 9.08
C SER A 38 6.93 27.32 9.48
N SER A 39 7.54 27.66 10.63
CA SER A 39 7.93 29.05 10.91
C SER A 39 9.13 29.52 10.07
N LEU A 40 9.90 28.57 9.50
CA LEU A 40 11.04 28.85 8.63
C LEU A 40 10.65 29.18 7.20
N PHE A 41 9.37 29.14 6.87
CA PHE A 41 8.94 29.20 5.49
C PHE A 41 7.71 30.08 5.30
N SER A 42 7.79 30.98 4.33
CA SER A 42 6.66 31.82 3.91
C SER A 42 5.93 31.19 2.72
N TYR A 43 4.71 31.66 2.46
CA TYR A 43 3.98 31.30 1.23
C TYR A 43 4.71 31.74 -0.03
N GLU A 44 5.46 32.83 0.03
CA GLU A 44 6.24 33.35 -1.10
C GLU A 44 7.39 32.41 -1.44
N ASP A 45 7.99 31.77 -0.42
CA ASP A 45 9.01 30.77 -0.64
C ASP A 45 8.40 29.51 -1.31
N LEU A 46 7.18 29.10 -0.92
CA LEU A 46 6.47 27.94 -1.55
C LEU A 46 6.20 28.24 -3.01
N LEU A 47 5.73 29.46 -3.26
CA LEU A 47 5.45 29.94 -4.60
C LEU A 47 6.73 29.97 -5.43
N THR A 48 7.81 30.52 -4.89
CA THR A 48 9.12 30.58 -5.56
C THR A 48 9.65 29.18 -5.92
N ILE A 49 9.62 28.23 -4.97
CA ILE A 49 10.01 26.84 -5.22
C ILE A 49 9.13 26.24 -6.33
N SER A 50 7.81 26.38 -6.22
CA SER A 50 6.89 25.80 -7.19
C SER A 50 7.06 26.36 -8.60
N GLN A 51 7.32 27.67 -8.74
CA GLN A 51 7.54 28.34 -10.02
C GLN A 51 8.90 28.01 -10.65
N LYS A 52 9.89 27.66 -9.82
CA LYS A 52 11.24 27.30 -10.26
C LYS A 52 11.43 25.80 -10.47
N ALA A 53 10.47 24.98 -10.05
CA ALA A 53 10.52 23.54 -10.23
C ALA A 53 10.61 23.18 -11.73
N PRO A 54 11.56 22.31 -12.13
CA PRO A 54 11.68 21.86 -13.51
C PRO A 54 10.39 21.28 -14.09
N GLY A 55 10.13 21.51 -15.37
CA GLY A 55 8.87 21.13 -16.03
C GLY A 55 8.54 19.63 -16.07
N PHE A 56 9.52 18.76 -15.79
CA PHE A 56 9.32 17.31 -15.67
C PHE A 56 8.87 16.86 -14.27
N ILE A 57 8.88 17.77 -13.29
CA ILE A 57 8.35 17.49 -11.96
C ILE A 57 6.83 17.65 -12.01
N GLU A 58 6.14 16.53 -11.85
CA GLU A 58 4.68 16.44 -11.96
C GLU A 58 3.99 16.39 -10.57
N GLY A 59 4.76 16.19 -9.50
CA GLY A 59 4.21 16.05 -8.15
C GLY A 59 4.83 17.02 -7.15
N LEU A 60 4.00 17.59 -6.28
CA LEU A 60 4.41 18.40 -5.14
C LEU A 60 3.88 17.80 -3.85
N ASP A 61 4.76 17.40 -2.94
CA ASP A 61 4.40 16.90 -1.62
C ASP A 61 4.71 17.95 -0.56
N ILE A 62 3.66 18.43 0.11
CA ILE A 62 3.76 19.32 1.27
C ILE A 62 3.16 18.65 2.51
N SER A 63 3.04 17.33 2.52
CA SER A 63 2.46 16.58 3.64
C SER A 63 3.33 16.57 4.90
N ASN A 64 4.59 16.99 4.80
CA ASN A 64 5.47 17.19 5.95
C ASN A 64 5.33 18.59 6.56
N LEU A 65 4.64 19.52 5.89
CA LEU A 65 4.34 20.83 6.44
C LEU A 65 3.20 20.73 7.46
N ASN A 66 3.35 21.39 8.61
CA ASN A 66 2.31 21.42 9.65
C ASN A 66 1.19 22.43 9.28
N PRO A 67 -0.02 21.98 8.87
CA PRO A 67 -1.11 22.86 8.46
C PRO A 67 -1.59 23.81 9.55
N ASN A 68 -1.40 23.46 10.83
CA ASN A 68 -1.86 24.30 11.94
C ASN A 68 -1.15 25.64 12.03
N LYS A 69 0.04 25.73 11.42
CA LYS A 69 0.82 26.97 11.34
C LYS A 69 0.53 27.76 10.06
N PHE A 70 -0.23 27.19 9.12
CA PHE A 70 -0.63 27.85 7.89
C PHE A 70 -2.07 28.37 8.00
N ASP A 71 -2.27 29.60 7.52
CA ASP A 71 -3.59 30.05 7.09
C ASP A 71 -4.03 29.25 5.85
N LEU A 72 -5.08 28.44 6.02
CA LEU A 72 -5.64 27.62 4.94
C LEU A 72 -6.15 28.46 3.76
N GLN A 73 -6.53 29.72 3.98
CA GLN A 73 -6.96 30.60 2.88
C GLN A 73 -5.77 30.95 1.98
N LYS A 74 -4.66 31.39 2.56
CA LYS A 74 -3.42 31.68 1.83
C LYS A 74 -2.85 30.43 1.16
N LEU A 75 -3.00 29.25 1.79
CA LEU A 75 -2.60 27.99 1.16
C LEU A 75 -3.46 27.67 -0.07
N GLY A 76 -4.76 28.00 -0.03
CA GLY A 76 -5.64 27.92 -1.20
C GLY A 76 -5.28 28.92 -2.31
N GLU A 77 -4.86 30.13 -1.94
CA GLU A 77 -4.33 31.13 -2.89
C GLU A 77 -2.99 30.70 -3.50
N PHE A 78 -2.19 29.93 -2.76
CA PHE A 78 -1.00 29.29 -3.31
C PHE A 78 -1.38 28.22 -4.34
N PHE A 79 -2.38 27.36 -4.04
CA PHE A 79 -2.82 26.33 -4.98
C PHE A 79 -3.32 26.90 -6.30
N SER A 80 -4.04 28.02 -6.29
CA SER A 80 -4.51 28.66 -7.52
C SER A 80 -3.39 29.24 -8.38
N GLN A 81 -2.18 29.38 -7.85
CA GLN A 81 -0.98 29.88 -8.55
C GLN A 81 -0.01 28.76 -8.91
N LEU A 82 -0.33 27.50 -8.61
CA LEU A 82 0.53 26.37 -8.96
C LEU A 82 0.67 26.24 -10.48
N PRO A 83 1.90 26.03 -11.00
CA PRO A 83 2.11 25.70 -12.40
C PRO A 83 1.31 24.46 -12.85
N GLU A 84 0.76 24.50 -14.07
CA GLU A 84 -0.06 23.41 -14.63
C GLU A 84 0.68 22.07 -14.79
N GLN A 85 2.01 22.08 -14.72
CA GLN A 85 2.83 20.86 -14.74
C GLN A 85 2.58 19.99 -13.49
N PHE A 86 2.11 20.56 -12.38
CA PHE A 86 1.79 19.80 -11.18
C PHE A 86 0.46 19.08 -11.34
N LEU A 87 0.55 17.77 -11.45
CA LEU A 87 -0.54 16.82 -11.64
C LEU A 87 -0.90 16.10 -10.33
N LYS A 88 0.03 16.07 -9.37
CA LYS A 88 -0.11 15.45 -8.05
C LYS A 88 0.20 16.45 -6.93
N ILE A 89 -0.61 16.44 -5.88
CA ILE A 89 -0.34 17.17 -4.63
C ILE A 89 -0.49 16.28 -3.40
N GLY A 90 0.42 16.40 -2.43
CA GLY A 90 0.32 15.77 -1.10
C GLY A 90 0.09 16.81 -0.01
N ILE A 91 -0.89 16.59 0.87
CA ILE A 91 -1.29 17.51 1.95
C ILE A 91 -1.36 16.75 3.27
N ASN A 92 -0.85 17.38 4.33
CA ASN A 92 -0.88 16.82 5.68
C ASN A 92 -2.32 16.85 6.24
N ILE A 93 -2.90 15.71 6.59
CA ILE A 93 -4.27 15.68 7.15
C ILE A 93 -4.35 15.84 8.66
N ARG A 94 -3.27 15.60 9.40
CA ARG A 94 -3.25 15.71 10.86
C ARG A 94 -3.56 17.12 11.31
N GLY A 95 -2.89 18.11 10.72
CA GLY A 95 -3.19 19.51 11.04
C GLY A 95 -4.55 19.98 10.55
N LEU A 96 -5.14 19.32 9.54
CA LEU A 96 -6.47 19.67 9.10
C LEU A 96 -7.53 19.32 10.15
N LYS A 97 -7.29 18.37 11.07
CA LYS A 97 -8.27 18.01 12.13
C LYS A 97 -8.67 19.20 12.99
N LEU A 98 -7.71 20.03 13.39
CA LEU A 98 -7.93 21.16 14.31
C LEU A 98 -8.53 22.40 13.63
N GLN A 99 -8.57 22.40 12.30
CA GLN A 99 -9.08 23.54 11.52
C GLN A 99 -10.61 23.51 11.39
N PRO A 100 -11.29 24.65 11.24
CA PRO A 100 -12.71 24.65 10.92
C PRO A 100 -12.98 23.91 9.61
N ILE A 101 -13.98 23.01 9.58
CA ILE A 101 -14.26 22.16 8.41
C ILE A 101 -14.54 22.97 7.14
N ASP A 102 -15.14 24.15 7.26
CA ASP A 102 -15.38 25.06 6.13
C ASP A 102 -14.09 25.54 5.48
N LYS A 103 -13.05 25.83 6.29
CA LYS A 103 -11.74 26.22 5.77
C LYS A 103 -11.04 25.04 5.09
N VAL A 104 -11.15 23.84 5.67
CA VAL A 104 -10.62 22.61 5.05
C VAL A 104 -11.30 22.36 3.71
N CYS A 105 -12.63 22.46 3.64
CA CYS A 105 -13.37 22.30 2.40
C CYS A 105 -13.02 23.39 1.38
N GLY A 106 -12.83 24.64 1.83
CA GLY A 106 -12.38 25.75 0.98
C GLY A 106 -11.00 25.48 0.37
N LEU A 107 -10.05 24.99 1.18
CA LEU A 107 -8.72 24.57 0.71
C LEU A 107 -8.83 23.49 -0.37
N ILE A 108 -9.61 22.44 -0.12
CA ILE A 108 -9.77 21.33 -1.06
C ILE A 108 -10.47 21.79 -2.34
N THR A 109 -11.46 22.66 -2.22
CA THR A 109 -12.17 23.24 -3.38
C THR A 109 -11.26 24.16 -4.19
N SER A 110 -10.25 24.81 -3.58
CA SER A 110 -9.30 25.66 -4.31
C SER A 110 -8.48 24.88 -5.36
N LEU A 111 -8.35 23.56 -5.21
CA LEU A 111 -7.75 22.71 -6.24
C LEU A 111 -8.57 22.70 -7.54
N ALA A 112 -9.85 23.11 -7.53
CA ALA A 112 -10.73 23.23 -8.71
C ALA A 112 -10.12 24.04 -9.87
N SER A 113 -9.24 25.00 -9.58
CA SER A 113 -8.58 25.84 -10.59
C SER A 113 -7.23 25.30 -11.07
N THR A 114 -6.86 24.07 -10.71
CA THR A 114 -5.53 23.49 -10.98
C THR A 114 -5.61 22.33 -11.98
N ALA A 115 -4.45 21.88 -12.47
CA ALA A 115 -4.32 20.67 -13.30
C ALA A 115 -4.18 19.38 -12.47
N ILE A 116 -4.26 19.49 -11.14
CA ILE A 116 -4.01 18.38 -10.21
C ILE A 116 -5.14 17.36 -10.33
N HIS A 117 -4.82 16.13 -10.73
CA HIS A 117 -5.81 15.04 -10.78
C HIS A 117 -5.54 13.95 -9.73
N HIS A 118 -4.43 14.05 -9.01
CA HIS A 118 -4.07 13.18 -7.90
C HIS A 118 -3.91 13.99 -6.61
N LEU A 119 -4.77 13.71 -5.63
CA LEU A 119 -4.67 14.27 -4.28
C LEU A 119 -4.24 13.20 -3.30
N GLU A 120 -3.17 13.46 -2.56
CA GLU A 120 -2.71 12.66 -1.44
C GLU A 120 -2.97 13.41 -0.14
N LEU A 121 -3.62 12.70 0.78
CA LEU A 121 -4.01 13.14 2.10
C LEU A 121 -3.31 12.19 3.08
N SER A 122 -2.20 12.64 3.66
CA SER A 122 -1.33 11.79 4.47
C SER A 122 -1.01 12.37 5.84
N ASP A 123 -0.85 11.50 6.84
CA ASP A 123 -0.29 11.89 8.13
C ASP A 123 1.16 11.42 8.19
N ASN A 124 2.08 12.31 7.82
CA ASN A 124 3.51 12.05 7.92
C ASN A 124 4.07 12.59 9.24
N ALA A 125 3.51 12.14 10.35
CA ALA A 125 4.14 12.30 11.65
C ALA A 125 5.53 11.63 11.61
N THR A 126 6.60 12.42 11.59
CA THR A 126 7.95 11.89 11.83
C THR A 126 8.00 11.43 13.30
N ASP A 127 8.34 10.16 13.51
CA ASP A 127 8.41 9.44 14.79
C ASP A 127 9.29 10.12 15.89
N GLU A 128 9.95 11.24 15.59
CA GLU A 128 10.78 11.98 16.54
C GLU A 128 9.99 12.80 17.57
N MET A 129 8.67 12.97 17.40
CA MET A 129 7.83 13.46 18.50
C MET A 129 7.45 12.31 19.42
N ASN A 130 8.45 11.83 20.17
CA ASN A 130 8.31 11.05 21.39
C ASN A 130 7.61 11.90 22.46
N ILE A 131 6.35 12.27 22.21
CA ILE A 131 5.46 12.85 23.19
C ILE A 131 4.70 11.68 23.77
N ASP A 132 5.29 11.08 24.80
CA ASP A 132 4.58 10.29 25.78
C ASP A 132 3.29 11.03 26.19
N GLY A 133 2.14 10.63 25.64
CA GLY A 133 0.83 11.00 26.16
C GLY A 133 -0.02 12.04 25.42
N ILE A 134 -0.12 12.01 24.09
CA ILE A 134 -1.25 12.66 23.39
C ILE A 134 -2.02 11.60 22.63
N ASN A 135 -3.30 11.42 22.97
CA ASN A 135 -4.26 10.66 22.17
C ASN A 135 -4.04 10.98 20.69
N GLU A 136 -3.62 9.99 19.90
CA GLU A 136 -3.33 10.16 18.48
C GLU A 136 -4.63 10.49 17.74
N GLU A 137 -4.92 11.78 17.70
CA GLU A 137 -6.15 12.32 17.19
C GLU A 137 -6.13 12.30 15.64
N SER A 138 -6.91 11.40 15.04
CA SER A 138 -7.04 11.25 13.59
C SER A 138 -7.98 12.30 13.00
N PHE A 139 -7.72 12.72 11.76
CA PHE A 139 -8.68 13.50 10.96
C PHE A 139 -10.07 12.83 10.93
N PHE A 140 -10.10 11.50 10.93
CA PHE A 140 -11.33 10.72 10.90
C PHE A 140 -12.08 10.68 12.23
N ASP A 141 -11.59 11.29 13.32
CA ASP A 141 -12.36 11.43 14.57
C ASP A 141 -13.38 12.59 14.54
N ARG A 142 -13.44 13.35 13.44
CA ARG A 142 -14.44 14.40 13.21
C ARG A 142 -15.87 13.86 13.21
N SER A 143 -16.85 14.77 13.27
CA SER A 143 -18.24 14.35 13.18
C SER A 143 -18.55 13.69 11.82
N PRO A 144 -19.50 12.75 11.76
CA PRO A 144 -19.96 12.16 10.50
C PRO A 144 -20.31 13.19 9.42
N GLU A 145 -20.97 14.28 9.81
CA GLU A 145 -21.40 15.36 8.92
C GLU A 145 -20.21 16.10 8.31
N GLU A 146 -19.17 16.37 9.11
CA GLU A 146 -17.94 17.01 8.65
C GLU A 146 -17.19 16.12 7.64
N ILE A 147 -17.12 14.82 7.92
CA ILE A 147 -16.46 13.84 7.05
C ILE A 147 -17.18 13.70 5.71
N ILE A 148 -18.51 13.64 5.73
CA ILE A 148 -19.34 13.61 4.51
C ILE A 148 -19.15 14.91 3.72
N LYS A 149 -19.14 16.06 4.40
CA LYS A 149 -18.95 17.36 3.77
C LYS A 149 -17.60 17.46 3.07
N MET A 150 -16.54 16.96 3.71
CA MET A 150 -15.21 16.91 3.12
C MET A 150 -15.14 15.95 1.93
N ALA A 151 -15.70 14.74 2.02
CA ALA A 151 -15.71 13.82 0.87
C ALA A 151 -16.34 14.45 -0.38
N ARG A 152 -17.41 15.24 -0.18
CA ARG A 152 -18.14 15.92 -1.25
C ARG A 152 -17.49 17.20 -1.77
N SER A 153 -16.47 17.75 -1.08
CA SER A 153 -15.77 18.96 -1.52
C SER A 153 -14.65 18.69 -2.51
N LEU A 154 -14.33 17.42 -2.77
CA LEU A 154 -13.34 17.01 -3.77
C LEU A 154 -13.71 17.55 -5.16
N PRO A 155 -12.80 18.26 -5.84
CA PRO A 155 -13.05 18.76 -7.19
C PRO A 155 -13.32 17.65 -8.20
N PRO A 156 -14.15 17.89 -9.23
CA PRO A 156 -14.56 16.87 -10.19
C PRO A 156 -13.43 16.35 -11.09
N HIS A 157 -12.32 17.08 -11.23
CA HIS A 157 -11.18 16.65 -12.03
C HIS A 157 -10.15 15.82 -11.22
N ILE A 158 -10.41 15.59 -9.94
CA ILE A 158 -9.63 14.64 -9.12
C ILE A 158 -10.13 13.23 -9.45
N HIS A 159 -9.23 12.43 -10.03
CA HIS A 159 -9.49 11.05 -10.43
C HIS A 159 -8.77 10.04 -9.55
N SER A 160 -7.72 10.47 -8.86
CA SER A 160 -6.96 9.65 -7.92
C SER A 160 -6.93 10.30 -6.55
N LEU A 161 -7.31 9.53 -5.53
CA LEU A 161 -7.26 9.95 -4.14
C LEU A 161 -6.41 8.97 -3.33
N ALA A 162 -5.50 9.48 -2.53
CA ALA A 162 -4.70 8.70 -1.60
C ALA A 162 -4.98 9.14 -0.17
N LEU A 163 -5.33 8.18 0.69
CA LEU A 163 -5.48 8.33 2.14
C LEU A 163 -4.39 7.46 2.78
N VAL A 164 -3.24 8.03 3.06
CA VAL A 164 -2.04 7.28 3.47
C VAL A 164 -1.73 7.59 4.93
N LYS A 165 -1.41 6.60 5.75
CA LYS A 165 -1.13 6.79 7.19
C LYS A 165 -2.23 7.55 7.94
N ALA A 166 -3.50 7.43 7.56
CA ALA A 166 -4.56 8.28 8.10
C ALA A 166 -5.02 7.94 9.54
N ASN A 167 -4.19 7.20 10.29
CA ASN A 167 -4.42 6.77 11.66
C ASN A 167 -5.84 6.20 11.85
N ILE A 168 -6.16 5.15 11.08
CA ILE A 168 -7.46 4.50 11.11
C ILE A 168 -7.48 3.47 12.24
N HIS A 169 -8.41 3.63 13.18
CA HIS A 169 -8.55 2.73 14.33
C HIS A 169 -10.02 2.38 14.59
N SER A 170 -10.25 1.52 15.60
CA SER A 170 -11.57 0.98 15.93
C SER A 170 -12.61 2.06 16.31
N GLY A 171 -12.14 3.23 16.73
CA GLY A 171 -12.96 4.39 17.08
C GLY A 171 -13.50 5.16 15.87
N ASN A 172 -12.75 5.20 14.77
CA ASN A 172 -13.03 6.09 13.64
C ASN A 172 -13.25 5.39 12.28
N TYR A 173 -13.08 4.07 12.19
CA TYR A 173 -13.27 3.34 10.92
C TYR A 173 -14.63 3.56 10.24
N ARG A 174 -15.68 3.88 11.02
CA ARG A 174 -17.01 4.20 10.49
C ARG A 174 -17.00 5.51 9.69
N ASN A 175 -16.20 6.47 10.12
CA ASN A 175 -16.04 7.73 9.42
C ASN A 175 -15.26 7.53 8.11
N LEU A 176 -14.26 6.64 8.08
CA LEU A 176 -13.65 6.22 6.81
C LEU A 176 -14.69 5.60 5.87
N ILE A 177 -15.57 4.72 6.36
CA ILE A 177 -16.67 4.15 5.56
C ILE A 177 -17.56 5.26 4.98
N LEU A 178 -17.98 6.22 5.82
CA LEU A 178 -18.81 7.35 5.37
C LEU A 178 -18.10 8.20 4.32
N PHE A 179 -16.81 8.46 4.52
CA PHE A 179 -15.98 9.18 3.57
C PHE A 179 -15.95 8.47 2.22
N LEU A 180 -15.61 7.18 2.21
CA LEU A 180 -15.55 6.35 0.99
C LEU A 180 -16.90 6.33 0.26
N GLN A 181 -18.00 6.16 0.97
CA GLN A 181 -19.36 6.13 0.39
C GLN A 181 -19.79 7.47 -0.23
N ASN A 182 -19.16 8.58 0.13
CA ASN A 182 -19.49 9.92 -0.36
C ASN A 182 -18.43 10.49 -1.30
N LEU A 183 -17.47 9.67 -1.75
CA LEU A 183 -16.52 10.08 -2.78
C LEU A 183 -17.23 10.37 -4.11
N PRO A 184 -16.79 11.40 -4.86
CA PRO A 184 -17.29 11.65 -6.20
C PRO A 184 -17.11 10.44 -7.14
N GLU A 185 -18.00 10.31 -8.12
CA GLU A 185 -17.90 9.26 -9.15
C GLU A 185 -16.65 9.38 -10.04
N THR A 186 -16.00 10.55 -10.02
CA THR A 186 -14.77 10.84 -10.78
C THR A 186 -13.55 10.12 -10.22
N VAL A 187 -13.57 9.78 -8.91
CA VAL A 187 -12.47 9.05 -8.25
C VAL A 187 -12.48 7.58 -8.67
N THR A 188 -11.55 7.21 -9.54
CA THR A 188 -11.40 5.85 -10.09
C THR A 188 -10.16 5.13 -9.58
N SER A 189 -9.23 5.86 -8.96
CA SER A 189 -8.04 5.33 -8.31
C SER A 189 -8.03 5.70 -6.82
N LEU A 190 -7.91 4.70 -5.96
CA LEU A 190 -7.91 4.86 -4.51
C LEU A 190 -6.66 4.23 -3.91
N ASP A 191 -5.93 5.00 -3.12
CA ASP A 191 -4.82 4.52 -2.31
C ASP A 191 -5.21 4.52 -0.84
N LEU A 192 -5.18 3.35 -0.21
CA LEU A 192 -5.38 3.17 1.23
C LEU A 192 -4.13 2.52 1.85
N SER A 193 -2.94 2.73 1.28
CA SER A 193 -1.70 2.17 1.80
C SER A 193 -1.35 2.69 3.19
N GLU A 194 -0.58 1.91 3.95
CA GLU A 194 0.02 2.35 5.22
C GLU A 194 -0.99 2.77 6.30
N ASN A 195 -2.20 2.20 6.32
CA ASN A 195 -3.22 2.51 7.33
C ASN A 195 -3.28 1.49 8.47
N SER A 196 -2.28 0.60 8.60
CA SER A 196 -2.16 -0.38 9.69
C SER A 196 -3.46 -1.13 9.98
N PHE A 197 -4.13 -1.61 8.92
CA PHE A 197 -5.43 -2.27 9.05
C PHE A 197 -5.41 -3.53 9.92
N ASP A 198 -4.25 -4.11 10.21
CA ASP A 198 -4.10 -5.20 11.18
C ASP A 198 -4.52 -4.83 12.61
N ASN A 199 -4.58 -3.55 12.96
CA ASN A 199 -5.13 -3.10 14.25
C ASN A 199 -6.66 -3.18 14.34
N LEU A 200 -7.34 -3.35 13.21
CA LEU A 200 -8.79 -3.52 13.14
C LEU A 200 -9.18 -5.00 13.26
N ASN A 201 -10.38 -5.27 13.76
CA ASN A 201 -10.93 -6.62 13.69
C ASN A 201 -11.43 -6.94 12.27
N PHE A 202 -11.56 -8.23 11.97
CA PHE A 202 -11.97 -8.71 10.64
C PHE A 202 -13.28 -8.06 10.15
N GLY A 203 -14.29 -7.91 11.02
CA GLY A 203 -15.56 -7.31 10.66
C GLY A 203 -15.47 -5.82 10.29
N GLN A 204 -14.52 -5.09 10.88
CA GLN A 204 -14.26 -3.69 10.55
C GLN A 204 -13.61 -3.56 9.17
N ILE A 205 -12.57 -4.34 8.90
CA ILE A 205 -11.88 -4.34 7.59
C ILE A 205 -12.82 -4.76 6.49
N LEU A 206 -13.61 -5.82 6.71
CA LEU A 206 -14.60 -6.28 5.75
C LEU A 206 -15.58 -5.16 5.36
N ARG A 207 -16.02 -4.35 6.34
CA ARG A 207 -16.91 -3.20 6.10
C ARG A 207 -16.21 -2.05 5.36
N ILE A 208 -14.94 -1.75 5.68
CA ILE A 208 -14.16 -0.76 4.94
C ILE A 208 -14.04 -1.18 3.49
N LEU A 209 -13.57 -2.40 3.22
CA LEU A 209 -13.38 -2.90 1.86
C LEU A 209 -14.70 -2.97 1.08
N ALA A 210 -15.80 -3.36 1.73
CA ALA A 210 -17.14 -3.36 1.12
C ALA A 210 -17.68 -1.95 0.81
N SER A 211 -17.15 -0.92 1.47
CA SER A 211 -17.54 0.48 1.24
C SER A 211 -16.75 1.17 0.13
N ILE A 212 -15.72 0.52 -0.43
CA ILE A 212 -14.97 1.06 -1.56
C ILE A 212 -15.93 1.26 -2.74
N PRO A 213 -15.98 2.47 -3.33
CA PRO A 213 -16.93 2.75 -4.40
C PRO A 213 -16.74 1.85 -5.61
N LYS A 214 -17.86 1.47 -6.25
CA LYS A 214 -17.85 0.53 -7.38
C LYS A 214 -17.15 1.10 -8.61
N GLN A 215 -17.01 2.42 -8.76
CA GLN A 215 -16.30 3.04 -9.86
C GLN A 215 -14.77 2.90 -9.75
N VAL A 216 -14.23 2.51 -8.58
CA VAL A 216 -12.79 2.35 -8.38
C VAL A 216 -12.28 1.16 -9.18
N THR A 217 -11.34 1.41 -10.09
CA THR A 217 -10.70 0.40 -10.95
C THR A 217 -9.23 0.17 -10.58
N SER A 218 -8.63 1.06 -9.80
CA SER A 218 -7.26 0.94 -9.29
C SER A 218 -7.28 1.10 -7.78
N LEU A 219 -6.89 0.05 -7.05
CA LEU A 219 -6.86 0.05 -5.60
C LEU A 219 -5.48 -0.32 -5.10
N LYS A 220 -4.97 0.44 -4.14
CA LYS A 220 -3.76 0.09 -3.40
C LYS A 220 -4.07 -0.13 -1.93
N LEU A 221 -3.59 -1.25 -1.42
CA LEU A 221 -3.70 -1.69 -0.03
C LEU A 221 -2.32 -2.09 0.50
N CYS A 222 -1.23 -1.62 -0.11
CA CYS A 222 0.11 -2.02 0.31
C CYS A 222 0.44 -1.54 1.72
N ASN A 223 1.28 -2.32 2.43
CA ASN A 223 1.74 -1.98 3.78
C ASN A 223 0.59 -1.82 4.80
N ASN A 224 -0.39 -2.73 4.78
CA ASN A 224 -1.50 -2.77 5.74
C ASN A 224 -1.50 -4.03 6.62
N ASN A 225 -0.42 -4.82 6.56
CA ASN A 225 -0.27 -6.08 7.33
C ASN A 225 -1.46 -7.05 7.16
N LEU A 226 -2.07 -7.08 5.97
CA LEU A 226 -3.28 -7.89 5.71
C LEU A 226 -3.03 -9.42 5.80
N GLY A 227 -1.77 -9.85 5.89
CA GLY A 227 -1.34 -11.24 6.10
C GLY A 227 -1.94 -11.88 7.35
N ARG A 228 -2.23 -11.08 8.39
CA ARG A 228 -2.99 -11.51 9.57
C ARG A 228 -4.36 -12.11 9.21
N PHE A 229 -4.95 -11.67 8.10
CA PHE A 229 -6.24 -12.13 7.60
C PHE A 229 -6.14 -13.14 6.45
N SER A 230 -4.95 -13.67 6.16
CA SER A 230 -4.71 -14.61 5.06
C SER A 230 -5.69 -15.79 5.03
N ARG A 231 -6.05 -16.36 6.19
CA ARG A 231 -7.02 -17.47 6.31
C ARG A 231 -8.45 -17.13 5.85
N VAL A 232 -8.81 -15.84 5.89
CA VAL A 232 -10.13 -15.31 5.54
C VAL A 232 -10.07 -14.34 4.36
N MET A 233 -8.93 -14.30 3.65
CA MET A 233 -8.68 -13.36 2.57
C MET A 233 -9.66 -13.53 1.40
N ALA A 234 -10.18 -14.75 1.18
CA ALA A 234 -11.23 -15.00 0.21
C ALA A 234 -12.48 -14.12 0.47
N LEU A 235 -12.89 -13.99 1.73
CA LEU A 235 -14.02 -13.13 2.12
C LEU A 235 -13.72 -11.64 1.90
N LEU A 236 -12.47 -11.22 2.14
CA LEU A 236 -12.03 -9.86 1.85
C LEU A 236 -12.07 -9.58 0.33
N CYS A 237 -11.67 -10.54 -0.50
CA CYS A 237 -11.72 -10.43 -1.95
C CYS A 237 -13.16 -10.45 -2.50
N ASP A 238 -14.07 -11.10 -1.80
CA ASP A 238 -15.48 -11.15 -2.18
C ASP A 238 -16.18 -9.80 -2.10
N VAL A 239 -15.75 -8.93 -1.18
CA VAL A 239 -16.34 -7.59 -1.01
C VAL A 239 -15.66 -6.49 -1.83
N LEU A 240 -14.48 -6.75 -2.41
CA LEU A 240 -13.80 -5.79 -3.27
C LEU A 240 -14.60 -5.51 -4.57
N PRO A 241 -14.46 -4.31 -5.16
CA PRO A 241 -15.09 -3.99 -6.44
C PRO A 241 -14.69 -4.98 -7.55
N LYS A 242 -15.68 -5.54 -8.25
CA LYS A 242 -15.44 -6.60 -9.26
C LYS A 242 -14.85 -6.09 -10.58
N ASN A 243 -14.90 -4.77 -10.79
CA ASN A 243 -14.33 -4.06 -11.91
C ASN A 243 -12.88 -3.57 -11.66
N LEU A 244 -12.23 -4.01 -10.57
CA LEU A 244 -10.82 -3.71 -10.34
C LEU A 244 -9.96 -4.25 -11.49
N ILE A 245 -9.15 -3.35 -12.07
CA ILE A 245 -8.18 -3.62 -13.12
C ILE A 245 -6.77 -3.70 -12.54
N LYS A 246 -6.48 -2.88 -11.51
CA LYS A 246 -5.19 -2.81 -10.82
C LYS A 246 -5.39 -3.01 -9.33
N LEU A 247 -4.59 -3.89 -8.74
CA LEU A 247 -4.57 -4.11 -7.29
C LEU A 247 -3.12 -4.15 -6.78
N ASP A 248 -2.82 -3.35 -5.77
CA ASP A 248 -1.55 -3.40 -5.04
C ASP A 248 -1.75 -4.01 -3.67
N LEU A 249 -1.16 -5.18 -3.46
CA LEU A 249 -1.16 -5.93 -2.21
C LEU A 249 0.27 -6.08 -1.66
N SER A 250 1.22 -5.28 -2.15
CA SER A 250 2.63 -5.35 -1.73
C SER A 250 2.79 -5.12 -0.22
N PHE A 251 3.83 -5.70 0.39
CA PHE A 251 4.17 -5.49 1.80
C PHE A 251 3.02 -5.74 2.79
N ASN A 252 2.23 -6.78 2.60
CA ASN A 252 1.15 -7.12 3.52
C ASN A 252 1.48 -8.31 4.41
N ASP A 253 2.72 -8.77 4.42
CA ASP A 253 3.16 -9.93 5.20
C ASP A 253 2.31 -11.20 4.95
N PHE A 254 1.95 -11.45 3.67
CA PHE A 254 1.22 -12.69 3.36
C PHE A 254 2.07 -13.96 3.56
N ALA A 255 3.38 -13.84 3.78
CA ALA A 255 4.30 -14.97 3.94
C ALA A 255 4.13 -16.06 2.87
N GLY A 256 3.90 -15.67 1.62
CA GLY A 256 3.63 -16.59 0.51
C GLY A 256 2.31 -17.37 0.63
N ALA A 257 1.32 -16.88 1.38
CA ALA A 257 0.01 -17.49 1.52
C ALA A 257 -0.71 -17.65 0.16
N PHE A 258 -1.63 -18.61 0.08
CA PHE A 258 -2.51 -18.73 -1.07
C PHE A 258 -3.63 -17.69 -0.98
N ILE A 259 -3.69 -16.77 -1.95
CA ILE A 259 -4.73 -15.76 -2.06
C ILE A 259 -5.59 -16.05 -3.29
N ASN A 260 -6.89 -16.26 -3.07
CA ASN A 260 -7.84 -16.47 -4.16
C ASN A 260 -8.40 -15.13 -4.67
N LEU A 261 -7.82 -14.62 -5.75
CA LEU A 261 -8.25 -13.42 -6.45
C LEU A 261 -9.13 -13.73 -7.68
N LYS A 262 -9.50 -14.98 -7.93
CA LYS A 262 -10.39 -15.36 -9.04
C LYS A 262 -11.69 -14.55 -9.12
N PRO A 263 -12.35 -14.17 -8.00
CA PRO A 263 -13.56 -13.35 -8.07
C PRO A 263 -13.35 -11.97 -8.72
N LEU A 264 -12.10 -11.48 -8.84
CA LEU A 264 -11.75 -10.22 -9.47
C LEU A 264 -11.44 -10.43 -10.96
N GLU A 265 -12.44 -10.86 -11.73
CA GLU A 265 -12.25 -11.30 -13.12
C GLU A 265 -11.62 -10.23 -14.04
N GLN A 266 -11.84 -8.95 -13.74
CA GLN A 266 -11.31 -7.83 -14.52
C GLN A 266 -9.85 -7.47 -14.18
N LEU A 267 -9.27 -8.09 -13.15
CA LEU A 267 -7.94 -7.76 -12.65
C LEU A 267 -6.87 -8.13 -13.68
N CYS A 268 -6.14 -7.12 -14.15
CA CYS A 268 -5.08 -7.26 -15.14
C CYS A 268 -3.69 -7.12 -14.52
N LYS A 269 -3.54 -6.18 -13.58
CA LYS A 269 -2.27 -5.83 -12.93
C LYS A 269 -2.35 -6.08 -11.43
N LEU A 270 -1.40 -6.84 -10.91
CA LEU A 270 -1.31 -7.18 -9.51
C LEU A 270 0.12 -6.96 -9.02
N LYS A 271 0.25 -6.29 -7.88
CA LYS A 271 1.54 -6.20 -7.18
C LYS A 271 1.47 -6.98 -5.88
N LEU A 272 2.43 -7.89 -5.70
CA LEU A 272 2.58 -8.76 -4.53
C LEU A 272 3.97 -8.63 -3.91
N ALA A 273 4.74 -7.60 -4.28
CA ALA A 273 6.12 -7.48 -3.85
C ALA A 273 6.25 -7.39 -2.32
N GLY A 274 7.30 -7.99 -1.74
CA GLY A 274 7.53 -7.90 -0.29
C GLY A 274 6.54 -8.72 0.54
N ASN A 275 5.90 -9.72 -0.06
CA ASN A 275 5.05 -10.69 0.64
C ASN A 275 5.69 -12.09 0.72
N ASN A 276 6.98 -12.19 0.41
CA ASN A 276 7.77 -13.42 0.48
C ASN A 276 7.31 -14.53 -0.50
N TYR A 277 6.70 -14.17 -1.62
CA TYR A 277 6.44 -15.11 -2.73
C TYR A 277 7.73 -15.44 -3.50
N GLU A 278 8.70 -14.53 -3.46
CA GLU A 278 10.03 -14.60 -4.04
C GLU A 278 10.86 -15.72 -3.38
N ALA A 279 10.57 -16.03 -2.12
CA ALA A 279 11.15 -17.13 -1.35
C ALA A 279 10.55 -18.51 -1.70
N LEU A 280 9.51 -18.56 -2.54
CA LEU A 280 8.86 -19.81 -2.87
C LEU A 280 9.60 -20.52 -4.00
N HIS A 281 9.76 -21.84 -3.83
CA HIS A 281 10.15 -22.70 -4.95
C HIS A 281 9.11 -22.62 -6.08
N TYR A 282 9.55 -22.79 -7.32
CA TYR A 282 8.69 -22.71 -8.52
C TYR A 282 7.35 -23.45 -8.39
N ARG A 283 7.35 -24.68 -7.85
CA ARG A 283 6.12 -25.48 -7.68
C ARG A 283 5.11 -24.78 -6.77
N ALA A 284 5.57 -24.27 -5.63
CA ALA A 284 4.72 -23.54 -4.68
C ALA A 284 4.19 -22.24 -5.31
N LEU A 285 5.05 -21.48 -5.99
CA LEU A 285 4.66 -20.26 -6.70
C LEU A 285 3.61 -20.55 -7.79
N ARG A 286 3.77 -21.63 -8.56
CA ARG A 286 2.79 -22.07 -9.57
C ARG A 286 1.44 -22.43 -8.96
N LEU A 287 1.42 -23.04 -7.76
CA LEU A 287 0.18 -23.26 -7.02
C LEU A 287 -0.48 -21.93 -6.65
N ARG A 288 0.28 -20.91 -6.21
CA ARG A 288 -0.27 -19.59 -5.90
C ARG A 288 -0.89 -18.90 -7.13
N PHE A 289 -0.31 -19.08 -8.31
CA PHE A 289 -0.88 -18.58 -9.56
C PHE A 289 -2.25 -19.16 -9.90
N GLN A 290 -2.60 -20.35 -9.40
CA GLN A 290 -3.94 -20.91 -9.60
C GLN A 290 -5.03 -20.08 -8.93
N GLY A 291 -4.70 -19.25 -7.93
CA GLY A 291 -5.64 -18.33 -7.29
C GLY A 291 -5.87 -17.03 -8.07
N LEU A 292 -5.15 -16.79 -9.17
CA LEU A 292 -5.26 -15.57 -9.95
C LEU A 292 -6.33 -15.68 -11.04
N PRO A 293 -7.02 -14.57 -11.39
CA PRO A 293 -7.94 -14.54 -12.52
C PRO A 293 -7.15 -14.64 -13.84
N ALA A 294 -7.77 -15.21 -14.87
CA ALA A 294 -7.11 -15.45 -16.16
C ALA A 294 -6.58 -14.18 -16.84
N ARG A 295 -7.16 -13.01 -16.52
CA ARG A 295 -6.75 -11.71 -17.06
C ARG A 295 -5.54 -11.10 -16.35
N ALA A 296 -5.14 -11.63 -15.20
CA ALA A 296 -3.97 -11.16 -14.48
C ALA A 296 -2.70 -11.53 -15.24
N THR A 297 -2.25 -10.62 -16.11
CA THR A 297 -1.11 -10.82 -17.02
C THR A 297 0.13 -10.08 -16.56
N GLN A 298 0.00 -9.19 -15.58
CA GLN A 298 1.08 -8.38 -15.05
C GLN A 298 1.15 -8.55 -13.52
N VAL A 299 1.93 -9.52 -13.04
CA VAL A 299 2.15 -9.76 -11.61
C VAL A 299 3.57 -9.38 -11.22
N MET A 300 3.72 -8.47 -10.25
CA MET A 300 5.01 -8.00 -9.77
C MET A 300 5.33 -8.64 -8.41
N PHE A 301 6.51 -9.26 -8.30
CA PHE A 301 6.97 -9.91 -7.07
C PHE A 301 8.21 -9.27 -6.45
N CYS A 302 9.15 -8.68 -7.20
CA CYS A 302 10.42 -8.24 -6.60
C CYS A 302 10.49 -6.73 -6.32
N PHE A 303 11.31 -6.37 -5.32
CA PHE A 303 12.00 -5.08 -5.28
C PHE A 303 13.25 -5.15 -6.16
N SER A 304 13.49 -4.10 -6.92
CA SER A 304 14.79 -3.85 -7.53
C SER A 304 15.87 -3.84 -6.44
N HIS A 305 16.78 -4.81 -6.46
CA HIS A 305 18.10 -4.58 -5.88
C HIS A 305 18.75 -3.47 -6.72
N PRO A 306 19.42 -2.45 -6.12
CA PRO A 306 19.96 -1.31 -6.86
C PRO A 306 20.82 -1.68 -8.08
N GLU A 307 21.49 -2.83 -8.07
CA GLU A 307 22.35 -3.29 -9.17
C GLU A 307 21.63 -4.12 -10.25
N ASN A 308 20.35 -4.46 -10.07
CA ASN A 308 19.54 -5.22 -11.03
C ASN A 308 18.12 -4.64 -11.16
N GLN A 309 18.03 -3.46 -11.76
CA GLN A 309 16.79 -2.72 -12.03
C GLN A 309 15.94 -3.33 -13.18
N ARG A 310 15.62 -4.63 -13.10
CA ARG A 310 14.54 -5.19 -13.93
C ARG A 310 13.46 -5.74 -13.03
N SER A 311 12.63 -4.83 -12.50
CA SER A 311 11.31 -5.17 -11.98
C SER A 311 10.43 -5.64 -13.15
N SER A 312 10.53 -6.92 -13.49
CA SER A 312 9.73 -7.49 -14.57
C SER A 312 8.39 -7.97 -14.03
N TYR A 313 7.31 -7.43 -14.59
CA TYR A 313 6.00 -8.05 -14.48
C TYR A 313 6.05 -9.45 -15.09
N ILE A 314 5.53 -10.43 -14.35
CA ILE A 314 5.41 -11.81 -14.79
C ILE A 314 3.98 -12.02 -15.29
N ASN A 315 3.86 -12.72 -16.41
CA ASN A 315 2.58 -13.28 -16.83
C ASN A 315 2.43 -14.69 -16.22
N PRO A 316 1.56 -14.89 -15.21
CA PRO A 316 1.37 -16.17 -14.54
C PRO A 316 1.00 -17.30 -15.50
N ALA A 317 0.25 -17.02 -16.56
CA ALA A 317 -0.16 -18.05 -17.52
C ALA A 317 1.06 -18.68 -18.21
N ASN A 318 2.04 -17.84 -18.57
CA ASN A 318 3.19 -18.22 -19.39
C ASN A 318 4.47 -18.47 -18.59
N PHE A 319 4.46 -18.22 -17.27
CA PHE A 319 5.66 -18.35 -16.43
C PHE A 319 6.11 -19.81 -16.26
N SER A 320 7.21 -20.18 -16.91
CA SER A 320 7.77 -21.52 -16.90
C SER A 320 8.84 -21.71 -15.82
N PHE A 321 9.26 -22.96 -15.62
CA PHE A 321 10.38 -23.28 -14.73
C PHE A 321 11.70 -22.67 -15.23
N ALA A 322 11.89 -22.59 -16.56
CA ALA A 322 13.06 -21.96 -17.16
C ALA A 322 13.10 -20.46 -16.86
N ASP A 323 11.94 -19.77 -16.98
CA ASP A 323 11.80 -18.36 -16.63
C ASP A 323 12.12 -18.13 -15.15
N TRP A 324 11.61 -18.99 -14.27
CA TRP A 324 11.93 -18.93 -12.84
C TRP A 324 13.42 -19.09 -12.59
N ASN A 325 14.07 -20.09 -13.19
CA ASN A 325 15.48 -20.38 -12.98
C ASN A 325 16.41 -19.26 -13.46
N GLN A 326 15.97 -18.45 -14.43
CA GLN A 326 16.70 -17.28 -14.93
C GLN A 326 16.30 -15.97 -14.22
N SER A 327 15.28 -15.99 -13.35
CA SER A 327 14.76 -14.80 -12.68
C SER A 327 15.56 -14.42 -11.43
N SER A 328 15.43 -13.17 -11.01
CA SER A 328 15.93 -12.69 -9.71
C SER A 328 15.30 -13.43 -8.52
N MET A 329 14.12 -14.05 -8.67
CA MET A 329 13.51 -14.87 -7.63
C MET A 329 14.32 -16.13 -7.34
N LYS A 330 14.93 -16.76 -8.36
CA LYS A 330 15.82 -17.91 -8.14
C LYS A 330 17.06 -17.52 -7.35
N GLN A 331 17.67 -16.39 -7.71
CA GLN A 331 18.83 -15.85 -7.00
C GLN A 331 18.49 -15.59 -5.54
N PHE A 332 17.35 -14.95 -5.27
CA PHE A 332 16.85 -14.71 -3.92
C PHE A 332 16.58 -16.02 -3.15
N PHE A 333 15.92 -16.99 -3.78
CA PHE A 333 15.64 -18.32 -3.22
C PHE A 333 16.93 -19.05 -2.82
N ASP A 334 17.96 -19.02 -3.67
CA ASP A 334 19.25 -19.67 -3.40
C ASP A 334 19.99 -19.01 -2.23
N VAL A 335 20.01 -17.67 -2.18
CA VAL A 335 20.62 -16.92 -1.08
C VAL A 335 19.93 -17.25 0.25
N GLN A 336 18.59 -17.26 0.27
CA GLN A 336 17.85 -17.61 1.48
C GLN A 336 18.12 -19.05 1.97
N ARG A 337 18.29 -20.00 1.04
CA ARG A 337 18.62 -21.39 1.38
C ARG A 337 20.01 -21.51 2.05
N LEU A 338 20.95 -20.63 1.69
CA LEU A 338 22.30 -20.62 2.25
C LEU A 338 22.37 -19.94 3.63
N PHE A 339 21.42 -19.05 3.94
CA PHE A 339 21.37 -18.31 5.21
C PHE A 339 19.99 -18.41 5.87
N PRO A 340 19.60 -19.58 6.42
CA PRO A 340 18.38 -19.70 7.21
C PRO A 340 18.51 -18.83 8.47
N GLN A 341 17.71 -17.76 8.57
CA GLN A 341 17.68 -16.89 9.75
C GLN A 341 17.27 -17.69 11.00
N PRO A 342 17.87 -17.45 12.18
CA PRO A 342 17.49 -18.13 13.41
C PRO A 342 16.06 -17.77 13.84
N ALA A 343 15.32 -18.78 14.28
CA ALA A 343 13.96 -18.67 14.78
C ALA A 343 13.90 -17.97 16.15
N SER A 344 14.15 -16.67 16.23
CA SER A 344 13.87 -15.88 17.44
C SER A 344 13.91 -14.36 17.20
N SER A 345 12.75 -13.76 16.95
CA SER A 345 12.23 -12.57 17.65
C SER A 345 10.86 -12.24 17.07
N GLY A 346 9.85 -12.10 17.95
CA GLY A 346 8.42 -12.08 17.61
C GLY A 346 7.91 -10.85 16.86
N ARG A 347 8.57 -10.40 15.79
CA ARG A 347 8.04 -9.39 14.84
C ARG A 347 8.17 -9.77 13.36
N PHE A 348 8.81 -10.91 13.03
CA PHE A 348 8.93 -11.39 11.65
C PHE A 348 8.86 -12.91 11.61
N ASN A 349 7.66 -13.49 11.72
CA ASN A 349 7.47 -14.92 11.52
C ASN A 349 7.30 -15.22 10.04
N PHE A 350 8.42 -15.44 9.35
CA PHE A 350 8.44 -16.03 8.02
C PHE A 350 8.30 -17.57 8.15
N PHE A 351 7.40 -18.15 7.35
CA PHE A 351 7.21 -19.57 7.01
C PHE A 351 6.18 -20.41 7.80
N PRO A 352 5.26 -21.09 7.09
CA PRO A 352 4.77 -22.41 7.44
C PRO A 352 5.75 -23.49 6.91
N LEU A 353 6.17 -24.40 7.78
CA LEU A 353 6.87 -25.64 7.40
C LEU A 353 5.86 -26.57 6.69
N GLU A 354 6.01 -26.80 5.38
CA GLU A 354 5.43 -27.99 4.73
C GLU A 354 6.38 -29.17 4.93
N GLY A 355 5.80 -30.32 5.31
CA GLY A 355 6.49 -31.49 5.82
C GLY A 355 7.48 -32.15 4.87
N SER A 356 8.43 -32.85 5.47
CA SER A 356 9.42 -33.70 4.83
C SER A 356 8.77 -34.85 4.05
N ASP A 357 8.72 -34.73 2.72
CA ASP A 357 8.59 -35.88 1.83
C ASP A 357 9.97 -36.54 1.68
N SER A 358 10.18 -37.65 2.38
CA SER A 358 11.28 -38.57 2.14
C SER A 358 11.08 -39.27 0.79
N GLN A 359 12.06 -39.12 -0.11
CA GLN A 359 12.17 -39.94 -1.32
C GLN A 359 12.32 -41.43 -0.96
N PRO A 360 11.74 -42.38 -1.71
CA PRO A 360 12.09 -43.79 -1.58
C PRO A 360 13.37 -44.07 -2.39
N SER A 361 14.33 -44.71 -1.73
CA SER A 361 15.52 -45.30 -2.37
C SER A 361 15.20 -46.71 -2.85
N ASP A 362 15.49 -46.98 -4.12
CA ASP A 362 15.63 -48.32 -4.68
C ASP A 362 16.80 -49.05 -4.00
N GLU A 363 16.57 -50.26 -3.47
CA GLU A 363 17.39 -51.47 -3.68
C GLU A 363 16.88 -52.67 -2.84
N VAL A 364 16.29 -53.61 -3.58
CA VAL A 364 16.32 -55.08 -3.47
C VAL A 364 16.87 -55.71 -2.18
N ASN A 365 16.05 -56.52 -1.51
CA ASN A 365 16.41 -57.91 -1.19
C ASN A 365 15.18 -58.80 -0.95
N GLU A 366 15.08 -59.82 -1.80
CA GLU A 366 14.28 -61.01 -1.60
C GLU A 366 14.77 -61.78 -0.37
N THR A 367 13.85 -62.20 0.50
CA THR A 367 13.84 -63.58 1.01
C THR A 367 12.43 -63.95 1.46
N ASP A 368 11.96 -65.04 0.88
CA ASP A 368 10.84 -65.88 1.32
C ASP A 368 10.79 -66.11 2.84
N ASN A 369 9.59 -66.06 3.41
CA ASN A 369 9.09 -67.14 4.25
C ASN A 369 7.57 -67.07 4.44
N THR A 370 6.93 -68.10 3.93
CA THR A 370 5.55 -68.52 4.14
C THR A 370 5.25 -68.89 5.60
N VAL A 371 4.00 -68.68 6.06
CA VAL A 371 3.09 -69.68 6.71
C VAL A 371 2.14 -69.08 7.79
N SER A 372 0.84 -69.29 7.54
CA SER A 372 -0.32 -69.53 8.44
C SER A 372 -1.02 -68.45 9.30
N LEU A 373 -2.24 -68.09 8.87
CA LEU A 373 -3.56 -68.44 9.46
C LEU A 373 -3.68 -68.75 10.97
N ALA A 374 -4.48 -67.92 11.68
CA ALA A 374 -5.61 -68.28 12.58
C ALA A 374 -6.16 -66.97 13.22
N LYS A 375 -7.39 -66.52 12.93
CA LYS A 375 -8.71 -66.89 13.50
C LYS A 375 -8.98 -66.47 14.95
N ASP A 376 -10.18 -65.89 15.10
CA ASP A 376 -11.01 -65.65 16.30
C ASP A 376 -10.57 -64.56 17.30
N GLY A 377 -11.44 -63.70 17.84
CA GLY A 377 -12.89 -63.62 17.71
C GLY A 377 -13.48 -62.44 18.50
N THR A 378 -14.78 -62.22 18.28
CA THR A 378 -15.79 -61.63 19.19
C THR A 378 -15.68 -60.16 19.65
N SER A 379 -16.49 -59.32 18.99
CA SER A 379 -17.31 -58.18 19.50
C SER A 379 -18.06 -58.46 20.84
N PRO A 380 -18.85 -57.53 21.44
CA PRO A 380 -18.92 -56.05 21.38
C PRO A 380 -19.09 -55.39 22.78
N ARG A 381 -19.10 -54.04 22.85
CA ARG A 381 -20.14 -53.19 23.53
C ARG A 381 -19.62 -51.76 23.83
N ARG A 382 -20.30 -50.77 23.27
CA ARG A 382 -20.57 -49.45 23.88
C ARG A 382 -21.78 -49.58 24.84
N PRO A 383 -22.28 -48.55 25.56
CA PRO A 383 -21.72 -47.22 25.90
C PRO A 383 -21.81 -46.91 27.42
N PHE A 384 -21.18 -45.82 27.86
CA PHE A 384 -21.80 -44.72 28.62
C PHE A 384 -20.97 -43.45 28.41
#